data_AF-A0A5B0G236-F1
#
_entry.id   AF-A0A5B0G236-F1
#
_cell.length_a   1.000
_cell.length_b   1.000
_cell.length_c   1.000
_cell.angle_alpha   90.00
_cell.angle_beta   90.00
_cell.angle_gamma   90.00
#
_symmetry.space_group_name_H-M   'P 1'
#
loop_
_entity.id
_entity.type
_entity.pdbx_description
1 polymer ?
#
loop_
_entity_poly.entity_id
_entity_poly.type
_entity_poly.pdbx_seq_one_letter_code
_entity_poly.pdbx_strand_id
1 'polypeptide(L)'
;NIVFNQACPIIDLTLDLAPGATAIGWDATMLGRHAAGESWAEGRIVLRTALRCNGQPLWIESAAFDAQSPVLNATTGMAGFHVVGTL
;
A
#
# COMPACT_ATOMS: atom_id res chain seq x y z
N ASN A 1 4.84 -0.71 7.16
CA ASN A 1 5.16 0.73 7.31
C ASN A 1 4.14 1.46 8.18
N ILE A 2 4.48 2.63 8.75
CA ILE A 2 3.51 3.55 9.39
C ILE A 2 3.60 4.91 8.68
N VAL A 3 2.46 5.39 8.18
CA VAL A 3 2.35 6.69 7.50
C VAL A 3 1.90 7.74 8.52
N PHE A 4 2.76 8.71 8.80
CA PHE A 4 2.46 9.78 9.75
C PHE A 4 1.53 10.82 9.12
N ASN A 5 0.83 11.60 9.95
CA ASN A 5 0.01 12.71 9.46
C ASN A 5 0.83 13.64 8.55
N GLN A 6 0.21 14.12 7.47
CA GLN A 6 0.81 14.94 6.41
C GLN A 6 1.88 14.26 5.55
N ALA A 7 2.26 13.01 5.82
CA ALA A 7 3.25 12.31 5.01
C ALA A 7 2.69 11.99 3.61
N CYS A 8 3.57 12.10 2.61
CA CYS A 8 3.25 11.87 1.20
C CYS A 8 4.12 10.77 0.54
N PRO A 9 4.25 9.55 1.11
CA PRO A 9 5.19 8.56 0.60
C PRO A 9 4.74 7.92 -0.72
N ILE A 10 5.74 7.53 -1.51
CA ILE A 10 5.60 6.60 -2.63
C ILE A 10 6.44 5.36 -2.27
N ILE A 11 5.80 4.20 -2.23
CA ILE A 11 6.43 2.90 -1.99
C ILE A 11 6.33 2.12 -3.29
N ASP A 12 7.46 1.91 -3.96
CA ASP A 12 7.56 1.18 -5.23
C ASP A 12 8.46 -0.05 -5.06
N LEU A 13 7.93 -1.24 -5.37
CA LEU A 13 8.66 -2.51 -5.40
C LEU A 13 8.57 -3.11 -6.80
N THR A 14 9.70 -3.46 -7.40
CA THR A 14 9.76 -4.27 -8.62
C THR A 14 10.67 -5.46 -8.40
N LEU A 15 10.16 -6.66 -8.69
CA LEU A 15 10.89 -7.91 -8.61
C LEU A 15 10.95 -8.57 -9.98
N ASP A 16 12.15 -8.65 -10.54
CA ASP A 16 12.41 -9.40 -11.78
C ASP A 16 12.87 -10.82 -11.43
N LEU A 17 12.03 -11.79 -11.79
CA LEU A 17 12.28 -13.20 -11.59
C LEU A 17 13.03 -13.80 -12.78
N ALA A 18 13.97 -14.68 -12.47
CA ALA A 18 14.54 -15.58 -13.47
C ALA A 18 13.47 -16.63 -13.90
N PRO A 19 13.58 -17.21 -15.10
CA PRO A 19 12.72 -18.31 -15.52
C PRO A 19 12.76 -19.47 -14.52
N GLY A 20 11.58 -19.89 -14.05
CA GLY A 20 11.45 -20.98 -13.06
C GLY A 20 11.69 -20.57 -11.60
N ALA A 21 12.03 -19.31 -11.31
CA ALA A 21 12.14 -18.82 -9.95
C ALA A 21 10.75 -18.67 -9.30
N THR A 22 10.72 -18.79 -7.97
CA THR A 22 9.54 -18.58 -7.13
C THR A 22 9.78 -17.43 -6.17
N ALA A 23 8.74 -16.67 -5.86
CA ALA A 23 8.79 -15.60 -4.86
C ALA A 23 7.50 -15.58 -4.04
N ILE A 24 7.64 -15.12 -2.79
CA ILE A 24 6.54 -14.74 -1.90
C ILE A 24 6.92 -13.41 -1.27
N GLY A 25 5.96 -12.51 -1.16
CA GLY A 25 6.14 -11.19 -0.56
C GLY A 25 4.83 -10.74 0.04
N TRP A 26 4.90 -9.87 1.04
CA TRP A 26 3.73 -9.25 1.62
C TRP A 26 4.10 -7.83 2.04
N ASP A 27 3.11 -6.95 2.08
CA ASP A 27 3.25 -5.65 2.71
C ASP A 27 2.07 -5.39 3.64
N ALA A 28 2.32 -4.59 4.67
CA ALA A 28 1.31 -4.09 5.58
C ALA A 28 1.65 -2.64 5.97
N THR A 29 0.72 -1.73 5.73
CA THR A 29 0.89 -0.31 6.01
C THR A 29 -0.24 0.21 6.88
N MET A 30 0.14 0.83 8.02
CA MET A 30 -0.76 1.53 8.92
C MET A 30 -0.82 3.01 8.56
N LEU A 31 -2.02 3.53 8.37
CA LEU A 31 -2.31 4.93 8.12
C LEU A 31 -2.53 5.64 9.47
N GLY A 32 -1.55 6.41 9.93
CA GLY A 32 -1.59 7.11 11.22
C GLY A 32 -1.10 6.27 12.40
N ARG A 33 -0.78 6.92 13.51
CA ARG A 33 -0.37 6.23 14.76
C ARG A 33 -1.55 6.10 15.70
N HIS A 34 -2.54 5.30 15.30
CA HIS A 34 -3.80 5.17 16.04
C HIS A 34 -3.62 4.71 17.49
N ALA A 35 -2.63 3.85 17.78
CA ALA A 35 -2.29 3.43 19.15
C ALA A 35 -1.76 4.57 20.04
N ALA A 36 -1.22 5.63 19.43
CA ALA A 36 -0.76 6.84 20.12
C ALA A 36 -1.80 7.98 20.10
N GLY A 37 -3.03 7.72 19.61
CA GLY A 37 -4.10 8.72 19.51
C GLY A 37 -4.00 9.64 18.29
N GLU A 38 -3.09 9.38 17.35
CA GLU A 38 -2.92 10.19 16.15
C GLU A 38 -3.65 9.58 14.96
N SER A 39 -4.49 10.38 14.31
CA SER A 39 -5.11 10.06 13.04
C SER A 39 -4.24 10.51 11.86
N TRP A 40 -4.42 9.83 10.72
CA TRP A 40 -3.94 10.31 9.43
C TRP A 40 -5.04 11.17 8.80
N ALA A 41 -5.00 12.48 9.07
CA ALA A 41 -6.03 13.44 8.66
C ALA A 41 -5.67 14.18 7.36
N GLU A 42 -4.38 14.30 7.08
CA GLU A 42 -3.82 14.94 5.88
C GLU A 42 -2.71 14.07 5.30
N GLY A 43 -2.50 14.15 3.98
CA GLY A 43 -1.44 13.44 3.28
C GLY A 43 -1.97 12.42 2.26
N ARG A 44 -1.02 11.76 1.59
CA ARG A 44 -1.32 10.80 0.52
C ARG A 44 -0.30 9.67 0.51
N ILE A 45 -0.71 8.45 0.21
CA ILE A 45 0.23 7.35 -0.04
C ILE A 45 -0.03 6.74 -1.40
N VAL A 46 1.05 6.30 -2.05
CA VAL A 46 1.01 5.44 -3.23
C VAL A 46 1.83 4.18 -2.93
N LEU A 47 1.26 3.01 -3.20
CA LEU A 47 1.90 1.70 -3.11
C LEU A 47 1.87 1.05 -4.48
N ARG A 48 3.01 0.58 -4.98
CA ARG A 48 3.08 -0.17 -6.23
C ARG A 48 3.99 -1.38 -6.08
N THR A 49 3.50 -2.53 -6.52
CA THR A 49 4.27 -3.76 -6.58
C THR A 49 4.16 -4.35 -7.97
N ALA A 50 5.29 -4.66 -8.59
CA ALA A 50 5.34 -5.33 -9.89
C ALA A 50 6.25 -6.55 -9.83
N LEU A 51 5.73 -7.73 -10.19
CA LEU A 51 6.54 -8.91 -10.46
C LEU A 51 6.64 -9.09 -11.97
N ARG A 52 7.85 -9.39 -12.43
CA ARG A 52 8.16 -9.56 -13.84
C ARG A 52 8.98 -10.83 -14.03
N CYS A 53 8.94 -11.40 -15.22
CA CYS A 53 9.87 -12.45 -15.65
C CYS A 53 10.29 -12.15 -17.09
N ASN A 54 11.59 -12.12 -17.35
CA ASN A 54 12.15 -11.70 -18.64
C ASN A 54 11.57 -10.35 -19.15
N GLY A 55 11.38 -9.39 -18.24
CA GLY A 55 10.80 -8.07 -18.54
C GLY A 55 9.29 -8.06 -18.81
N GLN A 56 8.62 -9.22 -18.82
CA GLN A 56 7.16 -9.32 -18.97
C GLN A 56 6.46 -9.26 -17.60
N PRO A 57 5.36 -8.50 -17.46
CA PRO A 57 4.63 -8.41 -16.20
C PRO A 57 3.93 -9.75 -15.89
N LEU A 58 4.11 -10.23 -14.66
CA LEU A 58 3.39 -11.39 -14.12
C LEU A 58 2.31 -10.96 -13.12
N TRP A 59 2.60 -9.93 -12.32
CA TRP A 59 1.69 -9.37 -11.33
C TRP A 59 1.91 -7.88 -11.21
N ILE A 60 0.83 -7.11 -11.08
CA ILE A 60 0.86 -5.68 -10.81
C ILE A 60 -0.19 -5.38 -9.75
N GLU A 61 0.24 -4.74 -8.68
CA GLU A 61 -0.60 -4.16 -7.66
C GLU A 61 -0.34 -2.66 -7.60
N SER A 62 -1.42 -1.87 -7.47
CA SER A 62 -1.34 -0.43 -7.32
C SER A 62 -2.44 0.04 -6.39
N ALA A 63 -2.07 0.74 -5.32
CA ALA A 63 -3.00 1.40 -4.41
C ALA A 63 -2.61 2.86 -4.21
N ALA A 64 -3.61 3.71 -4.05
CA ALA A 64 -3.40 5.11 -3.67
C ALA A 64 -4.50 5.53 -2.71
N PHE A 65 -4.09 6.11 -1.58
CA PHE A 65 -5.00 6.63 -0.58
C PHE A 65 -4.71 8.10 -0.36
N ASP A 66 -5.76 8.88 -0.22
CA ASP A 66 -5.72 10.27 0.22
C ASP A 66 -6.45 10.34 1.56
N ALA A 67 -5.85 11.01 2.54
CA ALA A 67 -6.36 11.07 3.91
C ALA A 67 -7.78 11.67 4.01
N GLN A 68 -8.18 12.48 3.03
CA GLN A 68 -9.50 13.11 2.98
C GLN A 68 -10.49 12.38 2.06
N SER A 69 -10.09 11.25 1.48
CA SER A 69 -10.95 10.51 0.57
C SER A 69 -12.11 9.81 1.32
N PRO A 70 -13.36 9.94 0.85
CA PRO A 70 -14.49 9.23 1.45
C PRO A 70 -14.37 7.70 1.34
N VAL A 71 -13.51 7.20 0.45
CA VAL A 71 -13.26 5.75 0.28
C VAL A 71 -12.68 5.10 1.54
N LEU A 72 -12.02 5.88 2.41
CA LEU A 72 -11.49 5.37 3.67
C LEU A 72 -12.60 4.88 4.60
N ASN A 73 -13.78 5.49 4.53
CA ASN A 73 -14.94 5.13 5.36
C ASN A 73 -15.98 4.28 4.61
N ALA A 74 -15.89 4.18 3.28
CA ALA A 74 -16.82 3.40 2.48
C ALA A 74 -16.64 1.89 2.71
N THR A 75 -17.75 1.13 2.80
CA THR A 75 -17.72 -0.33 2.97
C THR A 75 -17.01 -1.05 1.83
N THR A 76 -17.12 -0.53 0.60
CA THR A 76 -16.39 -1.05 -0.58
C THR A 76 -14.96 -0.55 -0.67
N GLY A 77 -14.54 0.33 0.24
CA GLY A 77 -13.20 0.84 0.38
C GLY A 77 -12.53 0.26 1.63
N MET A 78 -12.07 1.12 2.54
CA MET A 78 -11.40 0.66 3.76
C MET A 78 -12.34 0.40 4.94
N ALA A 79 -13.64 0.68 4.80
CA ALA A 79 -14.66 0.43 5.84
C ALA A 79 -14.28 0.99 7.24
N GLY A 80 -13.50 2.07 7.28
CA GLY A 80 -13.00 2.69 8.52
C GLY A 80 -11.78 2.00 9.14
N PHE A 81 -11.24 0.94 8.54
CA PHE A 81 -9.99 0.33 8.98
C PHE A 81 -8.78 1.19 8.61
N HIS A 82 -7.71 1.09 9.39
CA HIS A 82 -6.52 1.94 9.26
C HIS A 82 -5.28 1.19 8.75
N VAL A 83 -5.44 -0.09 8.42
CA VAL A 83 -4.35 -0.95 7.94
C VAL A 83 -4.75 -1.50 6.57
N VAL A 84 -3.84 -1.37 5.61
CA VAL A 84 -3.90 -2.06 4.32
C VAL A 84 -2.79 -3.09 4.27
N GLY A 85 -3.05 -4.26 3.71
CA GLY A 85 -2.02 -5.26 3.49
C GLY A 85 -2.35 -6.18 2.33
N THR A 86 -1.31 -6.67 1.68
CA THR A 86 -1.36 -7.54 0.51
C THR A 86 -0.31 -8.65 0.61
N LEU A 87 -0.53 -9.76 -0.09
CA LEU A 87 0.27 -11.00 -0.10
C LEU A 87 0.36 -11.55 -1.53
#